data_AF-A0A7C7SWM8-F1
#
_entry.id   AF-A0A7C7SWM8-F1
#
_cell.length_a   1.000
_cell.length_b   1.000
_cell.length_c   1.000
_cell.angle_alpha   90.00
_cell.angle_beta   90.00
_cell.angle_gamma   90.00
#
_symmetry.space_group_name_H-M   'P 1'
#
loop_
_entity.id
_entity.type
_entity.pdbx_description
1 polymer ?
#
loop_
_entity_poly.entity_id
_entity_poly.type
_entity_poly.pdbx_seq_one_letter_code
_entity_poly.pdbx_strand_id
1 'polypeptide(L)'
;MAKKQALFIAIMALVAPALTSAEEPIKKMKVFIFAGQSNMVGWGDSLKLSGDLRTGNDRVLAFENGKWRPLRPFKKASRNQEKFGMTEFSFGPEIAFGQKISQAWPAQTIGIVKFSIGGTSILTWKPEWSKEDADRVGQGRLGSLYTKLMDKIKRAQQVKDLEIVGFVWLQG
;
A
#
# COMPACT_ATOMS: atom_id res chain seq x y z
N MET A 1 -57.62 7.67 69.67
CA MET A 1 -56.58 8.22 68.76
C MET A 1 -55.51 7.15 68.54
N ALA A 2 -55.44 6.55 67.35
CA ALA A 2 -54.42 5.55 67.01
C ALA A 2 -53.49 6.11 65.92
N LYS A 3 -52.20 6.24 66.22
CA LYS A 3 -51.16 6.67 65.28
C LYS A 3 -50.73 5.48 64.43
N LYS A 4 -50.98 5.53 63.11
CA LYS A 4 -50.37 4.61 62.13
C LYS A 4 -48.93 5.03 61.89
N GLN A 5 -47.97 4.15 62.16
CA GLN A 5 -46.58 4.31 61.73
C GLN A 5 -46.45 3.75 60.30
N ALA A 6 -45.99 4.58 59.37
CA ALA A 6 -45.70 4.16 58.00
C ALA A 6 -44.23 3.72 57.90
N LEU A 7 -44.03 2.46 57.49
CA LEU A 7 -42.73 1.86 57.24
C LEU A 7 -42.26 2.26 55.82
N PHE A 8 -41.18 3.04 55.72
CA PHE A 8 -40.52 3.33 54.44
C PHE A 8 -39.51 2.24 54.11
N ILE A 9 -39.77 1.46 53.06
CA ILE A 9 -38.82 0.51 52.48
C ILE A 9 -38.00 1.27 51.44
N ALA A 10 -36.70 1.46 51.70
CA ALA A 10 -35.76 2.02 50.74
C ALA A 10 -35.31 0.92 49.76
N ILE A 11 -35.72 1.03 48.50
CA ILE A 11 -35.25 0.15 47.42
C ILE A 11 -33.92 0.74 46.90
N MET A 12 -32.80 0.10 47.23
CA MET A 12 -31.49 0.42 46.68
C MET A 12 -31.37 -0.24 45.30
N ALA A 13 -31.48 0.54 44.22
CA ALA A 13 -31.26 0.06 42.86
C ALA A 13 -29.76 -0.19 42.63
N LEU A 14 -29.37 -1.45 42.42
CA LEU A 14 -28.04 -1.80 41.91
C LEU A 14 -27.94 -1.32 40.45
N VAL A 15 -27.21 -0.24 40.22
CA VAL A 15 -26.79 0.16 38.88
C VAL A 15 -25.54 -0.65 38.53
N ALA A 16 -25.70 -1.67 37.68
CA ALA A 16 -24.56 -2.38 37.11
C ALA A 16 -23.78 -1.42 36.17
N PRO A 17 -22.44 -1.37 36.23
CA PRO A 17 -21.68 -0.57 35.29
C PRO A 17 -21.85 -1.16 33.89
N ALA A 18 -22.39 -0.38 32.95
CA ALA A 18 -22.36 -0.74 31.55
C ALA A 18 -20.88 -0.84 31.12
N LEU A 19 -20.41 -2.05 30.78
CA LEU A 19 -19.14 -2.23 30.09
C LEU A 19 -19.22 -1.46 28.77
N THR A 20 -18.67 -0.26 28.78
CA THR A 20 -18.51 0.53 27.57
C THR A 20 -17.35 -0.11 26.81
N SER A 21 -17.65 -0.87 25.76
CA SER A 21 -16.64 -1.37 24.85
C SER A 21 -15.94 -0.15 24.23
N ALA A 22 -14.68 0.11 24.62
CA ALA A 22 -13.89 1.12 23.95
C ALA A 22 -13.72 0.69 22.49
N GLU A 23 -14.14 1.53 21.54
CA GLU A 23 -13.80 1.33 20.14
C GLU A 23 -12.28 1.45 20.00
N GLU A 24 -11.63 0.33 19.68
CA GLU A 24 -10.21 0.32 19.32
C GLU A 24 -10.00 1.32 18.17
N PRO A 25 -9.02 2.24 18.29
CA PRO A 25 -8.82 3.26 17.28
C PRO A 25 -8.57 2.61 15.92
N ILE A 26 -9.26 3.09 14.88
CA ILE A 26 -9.12 2.59 13.51
C ILE A 26 -7.65 2.69 13.12
N LYS A 27 -7.01 1.53 12.98
CA LYS A 27 -5.58 1.45 12.72
C LYS A 27 -5.29 1.86 11.27
N LYS A 28 -4.54 2.95 11.10
CA LYS A 28 -4.08 3.39 9.77
C LYS A 28 -3.30 2.29 9.09
N MET A 29 -3.53 2.12 7.78
CA MET A 29 -2.77 1.14 7.01
C MET A 29 -1.34 1.64 6.82
N LYS A 30 -0.35 0.79 7.13
CA LYS A 30 1.07 1.14 6.96
C LYS A 30 1.44 1.02 5.48
N VAL A 31 1.86 2.11 4.86
CA VAL A 31 2.09 2.18 3.42
C VAL A 31 3.54 2.45 3.07
N PHE A 32 4.05 1.66 2.14
CA PHE A 32 5.35 1.85 1.52
C PHE A 32 5.19 2.29 0.08
N ILE A 33 5.98 3.29 -0.31
CA ILE A 33 6.04 3.78 -1.68
C ILE A 33 7.18 3.08 -2.41
N PHE A 34 6.93 2.63 -3.62
CA PHE A 34 7.91 1.95 -4.48
C PHE A 34 8.06 2.74 -5.77
N ALA A 35 9.25 3.26 -6.05
CA ALA A 35 9.50 4.04 -7.26
C ALA A 35 10.90 3.82 -7.86
N GLY A 36 11.04 4.14 -9.16
CA GLY A 36 12.27 3.95 -9.91
C GLY A 36 12.06 3.35 -11.30
N GLN A 37 13.06 2.63 -11.81
CA GLN A 37 13.09 2.13 -13.20
C GLN A 37 12.98 0.60 -13.32
N SER A 38 13.59 -0.01 -14.35
CA SER A 38 13.46 -1.43 -14.73
C SER A 38 13.52 -2.43 -13.57
N ASN A 39 14.50 -2.31 -12.68
CA ASN A 39 14.62 -3.22 -11.52
C ASN A 39 13.49 -3.01 -10.51
N MET A 40 12.95 -1.80 -10.38
CA MET A 40 11.73 -1.54 -9.62
C MET A 40 10.48 -2.05 -10.35
N VAL A 41 10.38 -1.85 -11.67
CA VAL A 41 9.26 -2.35 -12.50
C VAL A 41 9.03 -3.81 -12.19
N GLY A 42 10.10 -4.60 -12.18
CA GLY A 42 10.04 -6.00 -11.80
C GLY A 42 10.18 -6.88 -13.02
N TRP A 43 11.26 -7.67 -13.00
CA TRP A 43 11.64 -8.65 -14.00
C TRP A 43 11.75 -10.06 -13.39
N GLY A 44 11.12 -10.27 -12.23
CA GLY A 44 10.99 -11.59 -11.63
C GLY A 44 10.01 -12.45 -12.43
N ASP A 45 10.34 -13.71 -12.63
CA ASP A 45 9.46 -14.72 -13.26
C ASP A 45 8.50 -15.29 -12.21
N SER A 46 7.19 -14.99 -12.36
CA SER A 46 6.19 -15.40 -11.37
C SER A 46 6.13 -16.91 -11.16
N LEU A 47 6.54 -17.74 -12.12
CA LEU A 47 6.56 -19.21 -11.99
C LEU A 47 7.54 -19.68 -10.91
N LYS A 48 8.48 -18.84 -10.50
CA LYS A 48 9.44 -19.09 -9.41
C LYS A 48 8.91 -18.72 -8.02
N LEU A 49 7.70 -18.17 -7.93
CA LEU A 49 7.04 -17.87 -6.66
C LEU A 49 6.22 -19.07 -6.18
N SER A 50 6.26 -19.34 -4.88
CA SER A 50 5.47 -20.38 -4.23
C SER A 50 4.15 -19.84 -3.66
N GLY A 51 3.08 -20.64 -3.75
CA GLY A 51 1.84 -20.47 -2.97
C GLY A 51 1.27 -19.06 -2.98
N ASP A 52 1.02 -18.51 -1.78
CA ASP A 52 0.36 -17.23 -1.55
C ASP A 52 1.06 -16.02 -2.18
N LEU A 53 2.35 -16.13 -2.51
CA LEU A 53 3.07 -15.05 -3.20
C LEU A 53 2.58 -14.84 -4.64
N ARG A 54 1.93 -15.83 -5.25
CA ARG A 54 1.34 -15.73 -6.59
C ARG A 54 -0.10 -15.23 -6.58
N THR A 55 -0.85 -15.52 -5.54
CA THR A 55 -2.29 -15.19 -5.44
C THR A 55 -2.55 -13.92 -4.65
N GLY A 56 -1.68 -13.61 -3.68
CA GLY A 56 -1.87 -12.53 -2.73
C GLY A 56 -2.73 -12.92 -1.53
N ASN A 57 -2.80 -12.02 -0.55
CA ASN A 57 -3.66 -12.14 0.63
C ASN A 57 -4.28 -10.78 1.00
N ASP A 58 -5.14 -10.78 2.02
CA ASP A 58 -5.84 -9.59 2.53
C ASP A 58 -4.97 -8.67 3.40
N ARG A 59 -3.78 -9.14 3.81
CA ARG A 59 -2.86 -8.40 4.68
C ARG A 59 -1.85 -7.55 3.93
N VAL A 60 -1.54 -7.89 2.69
CA VAL A 60 -0.59 -7.16 1.85
C VAL A 60 -1.31 -6.70 0.59
N LEU A 61 -1.53 -5.40 0.49
CA LEU A 61 -2.34 -4.79 -0.55
C LEU A 61 -1.51 -3.89 -1.46
N ALA A 62 -1.82 -3.88 -2.76
CA ALA A 62 -1.30 -2.93 -3.73
C ALA A 62 -2.40 -1.96 -4.16
N PHE A 63 -2.02 -0.69 -4.37
CA PHE A 63 -2.92 0.31 -4.94
C PHE A 63 -2.86 0.30 -6.48
N GLU A 64 -3.88 -0.25 -7.12
CA GLU A 64 -3.96 -0.43 -8.57
C GLU A 64 -5.33 0.02 -9.10
N ASN A 65 -5.33 0.78 -10.21
CA ASN A 65 -6.56 1.23 -10.87
C ASN A 65 -7.59 1.86 -9.91
N GLY A 66 -7.11 2.68 -8.97
CA GLY A 66 -7.94 3.39 -8.00
C GLY A 66 -8.46 2.54 -6.84
N LYS A 67 -7.99 1.29 -6.68
CA LYS A 67 -8.46 0.38 -5.63
C LYS A 67 -7.29 -0.32 -4.94
N TRP A 68 -7.45 -0.59 -3.64
CA TRP A 68 -6.57 -1.49 -2.91
C TRP A 68 -6.98 -2.94 -3.19
N ARG A 69 -6.02 -3.78 -3.57
CA ARG A 69 -6.23 -5.20 -3.90
C ARG A 69 -5.10 -6.05 -3.32
N PRO A 70 -5.30 -7.35 -3.07
CA PRO A 70 -4.22 -8.26 -2.72
C PRO A 70 -3.01 -8.08 -3.64
N LEU A 71 -1.84 -7.89 -3.05
CA LEU A 71 -0.59 -7.79 -3.77
C LEU A 71 -0.28 -9.14 -4.43
N ARG A 72 0.00 -9.12 -5.72
CA ARG A 72 0.31 -10.31 -6.52
C ARG A 72 1.13 -9.92 -7.75
N PRO A 73 1.75 -10.88 -8.46
CA PRO A 73 2.39 -10.63 -9.73
C PRO A 73 1.45 -9.97 -10.74
N PHE A 74 2.00 -9.10 -11.57
CA PHE A 74 1.27 -8.26 -12.50
C PHE A 74 1.60 -8.63 -13.95
N LYS A 75 0.78 -8.16 -14.90
CA LYS A 75 1.04 -8.39 -16.33
C LYS A 75 2.37 -7.75 -16.72
N LYS A 76 3.16 -8.47 -17.50
CA LYS A 76 4.46 -8.02 -18.00
C LYS A 76 4.37 -6.60 -18.57
N ALA A 77 5.30 -5.74 -18.15
CA ALA A 77 5.40 -4.35 -18.59
C ALA A 77 5.94 -4.23 -20.03
N SER A 78 6.65 -5.25 -20.52
CA SER A 78 7.16 -5.32 -21.90
C SER A 78 7.13 -6.74 -22.44
N ARG A 79 6.87 -6.90 -23.75
CA ARG A 79 7.00 -8.20 -24.45
C ARG A 79 8.42 -8.76 -24.37
N ASN A 80 9.43 -7.91 -24.28
CA ASN A 80 10.82 -8.35 -24.16
C ASN A 80 11.07 -9.19 -22.90
N GLN A 81 10.23 -9.05 -21.86
CA GLN A 81 10.37 -9.84 -20.64
C GLN A 81 10.20 -11.36 -20.89
N GLU A 82 9.45 -11.76 -21.92
CA GLU A 82 9.29 -13.18 -22.28
C GLU A 82 10.61 -13.84 -22.66
N LYS A 83 11.51 -13.09 -23.31
CA LYS A 83 12.84 -13.59 -23.70
C LYS A 83 13.74 -13.91 -22.51
N PHE A 84 13.38 -13.44 -21.32
CA PHE A 84 14.10 -13.67 -20.07
C PHE A 84 13.32 -14.57 -19.11
N GLY A 85 12.36 -15.34 -19.62
CA GLY A 85 11.64 -16.37 -18.85
C GLY A 85 10.34 -15.93 -18.20
N MET A 86 9.97 -14.65 -18.24
CA MET A 86 8.67 -14.19 -17.75
C MET A 86 7.59 -14.50 -18.78
N THR A 87 7.05 -15.71 -18.76
CA THR A 87 6.05 -16.17 -19.75
C THR A 87 4.62 -15.85 -19.32
N GLU A 88 4.31 -15.85 -18.02
CA GLU A 88 2.98 -15.52 -17.49
C GLU A 88 2.88 -14.07 -16.97
N PHE A 89 3.35 -13.86 -15.74
CA PHE A 89 3.32 -12.60 -15.02
C PHE A 89 4.73 -12.24 -14.56
N SER A 90 4.94 -10.98 -14.17
CA SER A 90 6.18 -10.55 -13.57
C SER A 90 5.94 -9.91 -12.21
N PHE A 91 7.00 -9.81 -11.43
CA PHE A 91 6.99 -9.15 -10.14
C PHE A 91 8.29 -8.39 -9.90
N GLY A 92 8.23 -7.37 -9.05
CA GLY A 92 9.40 -6.67 -8.54
C GLY A 92 9.66 -6.96 -7.06
N PRO A 93 10.52 -6.17 -6.41
CA PRO A 93 10.90 -6.40 -5.01
C PRO A 93 9.70 -6.31 -4.04
N GLU A 94 8.59 -5.70 -4.46
CA GLU A 94 7.41 -5.51 -3.64
C GLU A 94 6.82 -6.82 -3.08
N ILE A 95 6.91 -7.94 -3.83
CA ILE A 95 6.33 -9.22 -3.41
C ILE A 95 7.02 -9.76 -2.16
N ALA A 96 8.33 -9.94 -2.22
CA ALA A 96 9.11 -10.45 -1.10
C ALA A 96 9.12 -9.44 0.06
N PHE A 97 9.23 -8.15 -0.25
CA PHE A 97 9.20 -7.09 0.76
C PHE A 97 7.88 -7.10 1.54
N GLY A 98 6.73 -7.06 0.83
CA GLY A 98 5.41 -7.02 1.46
C GLY A 98 5.17 -8.23 2.35
N GLN A 99 5.58 -9.43 1.89
CA GLN A 99 5.52 -10.64 2.69
C GLN A 99 6.36 -10.50 3.98
N LYS A 100 7.63 -10.12 3.88
CA LYS A 100 8.52 -10.02 5.04
C LYS A 100 8.08 -8.96 6.05
N ILE A 101 7.60 -7.81 5.60
CA ILE A 101 7.07 -6.78 6.49
C ILE A 101 5.79 -7.24 7.17
N SER A 102 4.87 -7.91 6.46
CA SER A 102 3.63 -8.41 7.08
C SER A 102 3.88 -9.51 8.12
N GLN A 103 4.93 -10.33 7.94
CA GLN A 103 5.40 -11.29 8.93
C GLN A 103 5.98 -10.59 10.15
N ALA A 104 6.79 -9.55 9.96
CA ALA A 104 7.37 -8.77 11.05
C ALA A 104 6.30 -7.99 11.83
N TRP A 105 5.24 -7.53 11.16
CA TRP A 105 4.17 -6.71 11.73
C TRP A 105 2.81 -7.42 11.67
N PRO A 106 2.60 -8.48 12.48
CA PRO A 106 1.43 -9.36 12.39
C PRO A 106 0.11 -8.69 12.80
N ALA A 107 0.13 -7.51 13.39
CA ALA A 107 -1.08 -6.73 13.71
C ALA A 107 -1.36 -5.59 12.72
N GLN A 108 -0.67 -5.54 11.58
CA GLN A 108 -0.80 -4.47 10.59
C GLN A 108 -1.23 -5.02 9.23
N THR A 109 -2.05 -4.24 8.52
CA THR A 109 -2.20 -4.35 7.06
C THR A 109 -1.13 -3.50 6.40
N ILE A 110 -0.45 -4.07 5.42
CA ILE A 110 0.63 -3.43 4.66
C ILE A 110 0.08 -3.01 3.30
N GLY A 111 0.27 -1.75 2.95
CA GLY A 111 -0.06 -1.21 1.64
C GLY A 111 1.20 -0.89 0.82
N ILE A 112 1.15 -1.14 -0.47
CA ILE A 112 2.18 -0.78 -1.44
C ILE A 112 1.58 0.14 -2.50
N VAL A 113 2.18 1.32 -2.64
CA VAL A 113 1.91 2.23 -3.75
C VAL A 113 3.14 2.22 -4.66
N LYS A 114 3.04 1.47 -5.75
CA LYS A 114 4.13 1.31 -6.72
C LYS A 114 3.91 2.16 -7.98
N PHE A 115 4.91 2.92 -8.37
CA PHE A 115 4.96 3.64 -9.64
C PHE A 115 6.39 3.66 -10.17
N SER A 116 6.62 2.95 -11.27
CA SER A 116 7.95 2.75 -11.84
C SER A 116 7.87 2.63 -13.35
N ILE A 117 8.85 3.19 -14.06
CA ILE A 117 8.88 3.21 -15.53
C ILE A 117 10.28 2.79 -16.00
N GLY A 118 10.35 1.71 -16.77
CA GLY A 118 11.62 1.14 -17.24
C GLY A 118 12.38 2.07 -18.17
N GLY A 119 13.71 2.07 -18.07
CA GLY A 119 14.61 2.86 -18.94
C GLY A 119 14.57 4.37 -18.70
N THR A 120 14.06 4.83 -17.55
CA THR A 120 13.92 6.26 -17.25
C THR A 120 15.13 6.81 -16.53
N SER A 121 15.60 7.96 -17.01
CA SER A 121 16.67 8.71 -16.36
C SER A 121 16.13 9.46 -15.14
N ILE A 122 16.99 9.66 -14.14
CA ILE A 122 16.70 10.49 -12.96
C ILE A 122 16.19 11.90 -13.34
N LEU A 123 16.57 12.43 -14.51
CA LEU A 123 16.11 13.74 -15.00
C LEU A 123 14.58 13.81 -15.16
N THR A 124 13.92 12.68 -15.40
CA THR A 124 12.44 12.60 -15.51
C THR A 124 11.72 12.54 -14.16
N TRP A 125 12.47 12.35 -13.07
CA TRP A 125 11.97 12.22 -11.70
C TRP A 125 12.21 13.46 -10.84
N LYS A 126 12.75 14.54 -11.42
CA LYS A 126 12.94 15.82 -10.72
C LYS A 126 11.59 16.37 -10.23
N PRO A 127 11.49 16.87 -8.98
CA PRO A 127 10.31 17.60 -8.53
C PRO A 127 10.03 18.84 -9.39
N GLU A 128 11.07 19.65 -9.63
CA GLU A 128 11.07 20.75 -10.60
C GLU A 128 11.43 20.20 -11.98
N TRP A 129 10.51 19.43 -12.55
CA TRP A 129 10.67 18.88 -13.89
C TRP A 129 10.55 19.97 -14.96
N SER A 130 11.45 19.96 -15.94
CA SER A 130 11.34 20.73 -17.17
C SER A 130 11.48 19.81 -18.38
N LYS A 131 10.83 20.18 -19.48
CA LYS A 131 10.89 19.40 -20.73
C LYS A 131 12.30 19.46 -21.31
N GLU A 132 12.94 20.61 -21.21
CA GLU A 132 14.30 20.89 -21.68
C GLU A 132 15.31 19.93 -21.05
N ASP A 133 15.26 19.73 -19.73
CA ASP A 133 16.16 18.80 -19.05
C ASP A 133 15.91 17.34 -19.45
N ALA A 134 14.63 16.94 -19.52
CA ALA A 134 14.27 15.58 -19.90
C ALA A 134 14.62 15.26 -21.36
N ASP A 135 14.59 16.25 -22.25
CA ASP A 135 14.98 16.09 -23.65
C ASP A 135 16.49 15.88 -23.84
N ARG A 136 17.34 16.26 -22.87
CA ARG A 136 18.78 15.93 -22.88
C ARG A 136 19.05 14.42 -22.93
N VAL A 137 18.08 13.62 -22.52
CA VAL A 137 18.10 12.16 -22.56
C VAL A 137 16.98 11.57 -23.43
N GLY A 138 16.33 12.41 -24.26
CA GLY A 138 15.26 11.99 -25.18
C GLY A 138 13.94 11.61 -24.50
N GLN A 139 13.68 12.07 -23.28
CA GLN A 139 12.55 11.62 -22.45
C GLN A 139 11.51 12.71 -22.14
N GLY A 140 11.56 13.89 -22.79
CA GLY A 140 10.59 14.96 -22.51
C GLY A 140 9.13 14.56 -22.76
N ARG A 141 8.87 13.61 -23.65
CA ARG A 141 7.52 13.07 -23.90
C ARG A 141 6.93 12.30 -22.71
N LEU A 142 7.75 11.87 -21.75
CA LEU A 142 7.27 11.17 -20.56
C LEU A 142 6.59 12.12 -19.55
N GLY A 143 6.85 13.42 -19.64
CA GLY A 143 6.42 14.39 -18.62
C GLY A 143 7.08 14.14 -17.25
N SER A 144 6.58 14.83 -16.22
CA SER A 144 7.06 14.65 -14.84
C SER A 144 6.59 13.31 -14.25
N LEU A 145 7.53 12.39 -14.03
CA LEU A 145 7.26 11.13 -13.33
C LEU A 145 7.09 11.36 -11.82
N TYR A 146 7.72 12.40 -11.27
CA TYR A 146 7.49 12.84 -9.90
C TYR A 146 6.04 13.22 -9.67
N THR A 147 5.46 14.08 -10.50
CA THR A 147 4.06 14.50 -10.38
C THR A 147 3.11 13.31 -10.49
N LYS A 148 3.35 12.40 -11.44
CA LYS A 148 2.56 11.18 -11.61
C LYS A 148 2.62 10.25 -10.39
N LEU A 149 3.78 10.12 -9.75
CA LEU A 149 3.93 9.40 -8.49
C LEU A 149 3.11 10.07 -7.38
N MET A 150 3.27 11.37 -7.19
CA MET A 150 2.55 12.12 -6.16
C MET A 150 1.03 12.04 -6.35
N ASP A 151 0.54 12.11 -7.60
CA ASP A 151 -0.88 11.95 -7.91
C ASP A 151 -1.38 10.53 -7.63
N LYS A 152 -0.54 9.50 -7.81
CA LYS A 152 -0.89 8.14 -7.40
C LYS A 152 -0.99 8.02 -5.88
N ILE A 153 -0.06 8.64 -5.14
CA ILE A 153 -0.08 8.65 -3.66
C ILE A 153 -1.35 9.35 -3.15
N LYS A 154 -1.66 10.54 -3.68
CA LYS A 154 -2.88 11.28 -3.32
C LYS A 154 -4.15 10.47 -3.55
N ARG A 155 -4.26 9.80 -4.71
CA ARG A 155 -5.40 8.91 -5.00
C ARG A 155 -5.49 7.73 -4.03
N ALA A 156 -4.35 7.18 -3.59
CA ALA A 156 -4.34 6.11 -2.61
C ALA A 156 -4.89 6.59 -1.24
N GLN A 157 -4.50 7.80 -0.83
CA GLN A 157 -4.94 8.45 0.41
C GLN A 157 -6.43 8.80 0.40
N GLN A 158 -7.02 9.06 -0.77
CA GLN A 158 -8.47 9.31 -0.92
C GLN A 158 -9.32 8.05 -0.68
N VAL A 159 -8.75 6.85 -0.83
CA VAL A 159 -9.50 5.59 -0.73
C VAL A 159 -9.43 4.98 0.67
N LYS A 160 -8.36 5.25 1.44
CA LYS A 160 -8.17 4.70 2.77
C LYS A 160 -7.26 5.62 3.59
N ASP A 161 -7.43 5.67 4.92
CA ASP A 161 -6.49 6.38 5.79
C ASP A 161 -5.16 5.62 5.87
N LEU A 162 -4.08 6.32 5.53
CA LEU A 162 -2.74 5.75 5.34
C LEU A 162 -1.76 6.42 6.27
N GLU A 163 -0.80 5.64 6.75
CA GLU A 163 0.44 6.14 7.31
C GLU A 163 1.58 5.73 6.39
N ILE A 164 2.21 6.69 5.71
CA ILE A 164 3.37 6.42 4.86
C ILE A 164 4.57 6.19 5.79
N VAL A 165 5.12 4.97 5.76
CA VAL A 165 6.19 4.52 6.66
C VAL A 165 7.53 4.33 5.97
N GLY A 166 7.57 4.34 4.64
CA GLY A 166 8.82 4.15 3.92
C GLY A 166 8.72 4.40 2.43
N PHE A 167 9.90 4.66 1.85
CA PHE A 167 10.08 4.91 0.43
C PHE A 167 11.22 4.01 -0.08
N VAL A 168 10.88 3.10 -1.00
CA VAL A 168 11.82 2.18 -1.64
C VAL A 168 12.11 2.69 -3.05
N TRP A 169 13.36 3.06 -3.29
CA TRP A 169 13.82 3.64 -4.55
C TRP A 169 14.84 2.72 -5.22
N LEU A 170 14.57 2.29 -6.45
CA LEU A 170 15.55 1.57 -7.27
C LEU A 170 15.68 2.22 -8.65
N GLN A 171 16.67 3.09 -8.77
CA GLN A 171 17.06 3.78 -9.99
C GLN A 171 18.59 3.93 -10.04
N GLY A 172 19.16 3.91 -11.24
CA GLY A 172 20.60 3.99 -11.48
C GLY A 172 20.92 3.74 -12.94
#